data_AF-A0A9D9XFQ5-F1
#
_entry.id   AF-A0A9D9XFQ5-F1
#
_cell.length_a   1.000
_cell.length_b   1.000
_cell.length_c   1.000
_cell.angle_alpha   90.00
_cell.angle_beta   90.00
_cell.angle_gamma   90.00
#
_symmetry.space_group_name_H-M   'P 1'
#
loop_
_entity.id
_entity.type
_entity.pdbx_description
1 polymer ?
#
loop_
_entity_poly.entity_id
_entity_poly.type
_entity_poly.pdbx_seq_one_letter_code
_entity_poly.pdbx_strand_id
1 'polypeptide(L)'
;MRRIALLIGFSLLTACASSPPPPAWQANARSALDYSTSAYLSGDSRLAERDFIRARAEIARTGRLDLLARAELVRCAARVASLEFDDCPGYQALAQDAGPAERAYAELLAGRWTQLDSAQLPKQYHKLLTAPTDPTTLAEIADPVSRMIAAGLLFRYGQVTPQGISLATETASAEGWRRSLLAWLGVQAQRAKAAGDAEAASRIERRIKVVTGTP
;
A
#
# COMPACT_ATOMS: atom_id res chain seq x y z
N MET A 1 9.65 -53.82 56.91
CA MET A 1 8.27 -53.49 56.49
C MET A 1 8.18 -51.99 56.20
N ARG A 2 7.70 -51.61 54.99
CA ARG A 2 7.06 -50.31 54.64
C ARG A 2 7.98 -49.05 54.67
N ARG A 3 8.05 -48.14 53.68
CA ARG A 3 7.20 -47.82 52.52
C ARG A 3 8.04 -47.19 51.38
N ILE A 4 7.63 -47.50 50.15
CA ILE A 4 8.18 -47.01 48.87
C ILE A 4 7.73 -45.56 48.64
N ALA A 5 8.67 -44.68 48.31
CA ALA A 5 8.41 -43.33 47.82
C ALA A 5 8.35 -43.37 46.29
N LEU A 6 7.17 -43.08 45.72
CA LEU A 6 7.00 -42.82 44.29
C LEU A 6 5.88 -41.79 44.14
N LEU A 7 6.24 -40.53 43.94
CA LEU A 7 5.32 -39.45 43.58
C LEU A 7 5.68 -39.00 42.16
N ILE A 8 4.97 -39.58 41.20
CA ILE A 8 4.98 -39.22 39.78
C ILE A 8 4.27 -37.88 39.64
N GLY A 9 5.02 -36.83 39.31
CA GLY A 9 4.50 -35.53 38.95
C GLY A 9 3.78 -35.59 37.60
N PHE A 10 2.46 -35.47 37.64
CA PHE A 10 1.61 -35.39 36.45
C PHE A 10 1.62 -33.95 35.95
N SER A 11 2.47 -33.66 34.96
CA SER A 11 2.51 -32.36 34.27
C SER A 11 1.22 -32.17 33.48
N LEU A 12 0.31 -31.34 34.00
CA LEU A 12 -0.86 -30.85 33.27
C LEU A 12 -0.40 -29.96 32.12
N LEU A 13 -0.39 -30.51 30.91
CA LEU A 13 -0.37 -29.74 29.67
C LEU A 13 -1.69 -28.98 29.57
N THR A 14 -1.70 -27.72 29.97
CA THR A 14 -2.79 -26.79 29.68
C THR A 14 -2.72 -26.44 28.20
N ALA A 15 -3.59 -27.06 27.41
CA ALA A 15 -3.72 -26.77 25.99
C ALA A 15 -4.13 -25.30 25.79
N CYS A 16 -3.40 -24.66 24.89
CA CYS A 16 -3.49 -23.26 24.50
C CYS A 16 -4.88 -22.84 23.99
N ALA A 17 -5.20 -21.56 24.21
CA ALA A 17 -6.40 -20.87 23.81
C ALA A 17 -6.89 -21.20 22.38
N SER A 18 -8.06 -21.82 22.28
CA SER A 18 -8.79 -22.03 21.03
C SER A 18 -9.78 -20.88 20.80
N SER A 19 -9.28 -19.72 20.38
CA SER A 19 -10.17 -18.70 19.83
C SER A 19 -10.80 -19.23 18.52
N PRO A 20 -12.12 -19.08 18.32
CA PRO A 20 -12.74 -19.50 17.07
C PRO A 20 -12.14 -18.74 15.89
N PRO A 21 -12.06 -19.36 14.70
CA PRO A 21 -11.51 -18.70 13.52
C PRO A 21 -12.31 -17.44 13.18
N PRO A 22 -11.67 -16.41 12.61
CA PRO A 22 -12.38 -15.20 12.21
C PRO A 22 -13.48 -15.53 11.18
N PRO A 23 -14.57 -14.74 11.13
CA PRO A 23 -15.61 -14.92 10.13
C PRO A 23 -15.07 -14.87 8.69
N ALA A 24 -15.59 -15.74 7.82
CA ALA A 24 -15.10 -15.91 6.45
C ALA A 24 -15.09 -14.61 5.61
N TRP A 25 -16.03 -13.68 5.87
CA TRP A 25 -16.09 -12.40 5.15
C TRP A 25 -14.79 -11.59 5.29
N GLN A 26 -14.08 -11.71 6.42
CA GLN A 26 -12.82 -10.97 6.66
C GLN A 26 -11.73 -11.43 5.69
N ALA A 27 -11.54 -12.74 5.58
CA ALA A 27 -10.57 -13.32 4.66
C ALA A 27 -10.94 -13.04 3.20
N ASN A 28 -12.21 -13.20 2.83
CA ASN A 28 -12.70 -12.92 1.49
C ASN A 28 -12.49 -11.45 1.09
N ALA A 29 -12.84 -10.51 1.97
CA ALA A 29 -12.65 -9.09 1.74
C ALA A 29 -11.16 -8.74 1.58
N ARG A 30 -10.31 -9.29 2.45
CA ARG A 30 -8.87 -9.04 2.40
C ARG A 30 -8.25 -9.51 1.09
N SER A 31 -8.48 -10.77 0.72
CA SER A 31 -7.93 -11.30 -0.55
C SER A 31 -8.46 -10.54 -1.76
N ALA A 32 -9.74 -10.16 -1.77
CA ALA A 32 -10.30 -9.37 -2.85
C ALA A 32 -9.67 -7.96 -2.95
N LEU A 33 -9.35 -7.31 -1.82
CA LEU A 33 -8.59 -6.04 -1.82
C LEU A 33 -7.15 -6.21 -2.31
N ASP A 34 -6.48 -7.30 -1.92
CA ASP A 34 -5.12 -7.59 -2.37
C ASP A 34 -5.07 -7.83 -3.90
N TYR A 35 -6.02 -8.61 -4.43
CA TYR A 35 -6.16 -8.81 -5.88
C TYR A 35 -6.53 -7.52 -6.61
N SER A 36 -7.46 -6.73 -6.08
CA SER A 36 -7.82 -5.43 -6.65
C SER A 36 -6.61 -4.49 -6.74
N THR A 37 -5.82 -4.41 -5.67
CA THR A 37 -4.62 -3.58 -5.60
C THR A 37 -3.58 -4.02 -6.62
N SER A 38 -3.23 -5.32 -6.65
CA SER A 38 -2.25 -5.86 -7.59
C SER A 38 -2.68 -5.66 -9.05
N ALA A 39 -3.96 -5.93 -9.37
CA ALA A 39 -4.52 -5.71 -10.70
C ALA A 39 -4.45 -4.22 -11.11
N TYR A 40 -4.72 -3.30 -10.17
CA TYR A 40 -4.64 -1.86 -10.43
C TYR A 40 -3.23 -1.43 -10.81
N LEU A 41 -2.24 -1.81 -9.99
CA LEU A 41 -0.82 -1.49 -10.17
C LEU A 41 -0.25 -2.14 -11.45
N SER A 42 -0.78 -3.29 -11.85
CA SER A 42 -0.46 -3.97 -13.12
C SER A 42 -1.19 -3.35 -14.33
N GLY A 43 -2.14 -2.45 -14.08
CA GLY A 43 -2.88 -1.73 -15.11
C GLY A 43 -4.08 -2.47 -15.70
N ASP A 44 -4.56 -3.54 -15.05
CA ASP A 44 -5.85 -4.18 -15.37
C ASP A 44 -6.98 -3.56 -14.53
N SER A 45 -7.48 -2.41 -15.00
CA SER A 45 -8.54 -1.68 -14.29
C SER A 45 -9.86 -2.45 -14.19
N ARG A 46 -10.16 -3.34 -15.14
CA ARG A 46 -11.42 -4.11 -15.14
C ARG A 46 -11.38 -5.18 -14.06
N LEU A 47 -10.27 -5.90 -13.98
CA LEU A 47 -10.01 -6.86 -12.91
C LEU A 47 -9.99 -6.17 -11.55
N ALA A 48 -9.28 -5.03 -11.44
CA ALA A 48 -9.18 -4.27 -10.21
C ALA A 48 -10.55 -3.85 -9.65
N GLU A 49 -11.44 -3.35 -10.52
CA GLU A 49 -12.78 -2.94 -10.12
C GLU A 49 -13.66 -4.14 -9.74
N ARG A 50 -13.59 -5.24 -10.49
CA ARG A 50 -14.33 -6.47 -10.17
C ARG A 50 -14.00 -6.96 -8.76
N ASP A 51 -12.71 -7.06 -8.43
CA ASP A 51 -12.27 -7.55 -7.13
C ASP A 51 -12.55 -6.53 -6.02
N PHE A 52 -12.51 -5.22 -6.33
CA PHE A 52 -12.92 -4.18 -5.38
C PHE A 52 -14.41 -4.26 -5.02
N ILE A 53 -15.28 -4.44 -6.01
CA ILE A 53 -16.73 -4.64 -5.80
C ILE A 53 -16.97 -5.86 -4.92
N ARG A 54 -16.24 -6.96 -5.16
CA ARG A 54 -16.31 -8.17 -4.32
C ARG A 54 -15.93 -7.86 -2.87
N ALA A 55 -14.83 -7.15 -2.64
CA ALA A 55 -14.43 -6.76 -1.29
C ALA A 55 -15.49 -5.92 -0.58
N ARG A 56 -16.06 -4.92 -1.28
CA ARG A 56 -17.15 -4.10 -0.74
C ARG A 56 -18.38 -4.92 -0.41
N ALA A 57 -18.74 -5.89 -1.26
CA ALA A 57 -19.89 -6.77 -1.02
C ALA A 57 -19.72 -7.63 0.26
N GLU A 58 -18.53 -8.21 0.48
CA GLU A 58 -18.23 -8.97 1.70
C GLU A 58 -18.35 -8.10 2.96
N ILE A 59 -17.81 -6.88 2.92
CA ILE A 59 -17.89 -5.92 4.03
C ILE A 59 -19.34 -5.46 4.24
N ALA A 60 -20.09 -5.18 3.17
CA ALA A 60 -21.46 -4.67 3.26
C ALA A 60 -22.41 -5.62 3.98
N ARG A 61 -22.16 -6.94 3.95
CA ARG A 61 -22.92 -7.95 4.72
C ARG A 61 -22.88 -7.73 6.23
N THR A 62 -21.94 -6.92 6.72
CA THR A 62 -21.76 -6.60 8.13
C THR A 62 -22.38 -5.26 8.54
N GLY A 63 -22.79 -4.42 7.57
CA GLY A 63 -23.25 -3.05 7.84
C GLY A 63 -22.17 -2.08 8.36
N ARG A 64 -20.89 -2.46 8.33
CA ARG A 64 -19.77 -1.69 8.88
C ARG A 64 -19.27 -0.62 7.90
N LEU A 65 -19.80 0.60 8.03
CA LEU A 65 -19.43 1.76 7.20
C LEU A 65 -17.96 2.16 7.39
N ASP A 66 -17.43 2.03 8.60
CA ASP A 66 -16.02 2.28 8.91
C ASP A 66 -15.07 1.36 8.10
N LEU A 67 -15.46 0.09 7.92
CA LEU A 67 -14.68 -0.86 7.13
C LEU A 67 -14.83 -0.61 5.62
N LEU A 68 -15.99 -0.12 5.16
CA LEU A 68 -16.13 0.33 3.78
C LEU A 68 -15.25 1.56 3.52
N ALA A 69 -15.18 2.52 4.45
CA ALA A 69 -14.29 3.67 4.34
C ALA A 69 -12.82 3.22 4.22
N ARG A 70 -12.41 2.24 5.03
CA ARG A 70 -11.07 1.63 4.94
C ARG A 70 -10.82 0.97 3.59
N ALA A 71 -11.78 0.22 3.04
CA ALA A 71 -11.66 -0.38 1.71
C ALA A 71 -11.47 0.68 0.62
N GLU A 72 -12.24 1.77 0.67
CA GLU A 72 -12.10 2.90 -0.25
C GLU A 72 -10.72 3.58 -0.16
N LEU A 73 -10.15 3.66 1.04
CA LEU A 73 -8.78 4.14 1.23
C LEU A 73 -7.72 3.20 0.62
N VAL A 74 -7.95 1.88 0.64
CA VAL A 74 -7.06 0.93 -0.06
C VAL A 74 -7.07 1.20 -1.57
N ARG A 75 -8.25 1.41 -2.16
CA ARG A 75 -8.36 1.79 -3.58
C ARG A 75 -7.66 3.10 -3.87
N CYS A 76 -7.83 4.12 -3.03
CA CYS A 76 -7.16 5.40 -3.20
C CYS A 76 -5.62 5.27 -3.07
N ALA A 77 -5.13 4.46 -2.13
CA ALA A 77 -3.71 4.21 -1.96
C ALA A 77 -3.07 3.53 -3.19
N ALA A 78 -3.78 2.61 -3.84
CA ALA A 78 -3.32 2.00 -5.09
C ALA A 78 -3.14 3.04 -6.21
N ARG A 79 -4.00 4.07 -6.25
CA ARG A 79 -3.87 5.21 -7.20
C ARG A 79 -2.64 6.06 -6.89
N VAL A 80 -2.45 6.42 -5.61
CA VAL A 80 -1.26 7.14 -5.14
C VAL A 80 0.03 6.39 -5.50
N ALA A 81 0.05 5.06 -5.33
CA ALA A 81 1.19 4.21 -5.71
C ALA A 81 1.48 4.18 -7.23
N SER A 82 0.51 4.57 -8.05
CA SER A 82 0.63 4.73 -9.50
C SER A 82 0.77 6.21 -9.93
N LEU A 83 1.02 7.14 -8.99
CA LEU A 83 1.09 8.60 -9.23
C LEU A 83 -0.20 9.20 -9.81
N GLU A 84 -1.34 8.57 -9.52
CA GLU A 84 -2.67 9.07 -9.87
C GLU A 84 -3.29 9.68 -8.60
N PHE A 85 -3.45 11.00 -8.60
CA PHE A 85 -3.94 11.73 -7.43
C PHE A 85 -5.36 12.26 -7.68
N ASP A 86 -6.26 11.93 -6.76
CA ASP A 86 -7.61 12.47 -6.66
C ASP A 86 -7.97 12.73 -5.18
N ASP A 87 -9.21 13.16 -4.92
CA ASP A 87 -9.71 13.44 -3.56
C ASP A 87 -10.27 12.20 -2.84
N CYS A 88 -9.99 10.99 -3.35
CA CYS A 88 -10.54 9.73 -2.87
C CYS A 88 -12.07 9.75 -2.76
N PRO A 89 -12.84 10.01 -3.84
CA PRO A 89 -14.28 10.30 -3.76
C PRO A 89 -15.11 9.19 -3.09
N GLY A 90 -14.71 7.92 -3.26
CA GLY A 90 -15.35 6.80 -2.58
C GLY A 90 -15.22 6.84 -1.05
N TYR A 91 -14.06 7.30 -0.54
CA TYR A 91 -13.87 7.53 0.89
C TYR A 91 -14.66 8.76 1.37
N GLN A 92 -14.69 9.84 0.59
CA GLN A 92 -15.41 11.07 0.98
C GLN A 92 -16.88 10.82 1.30
N ALA A 93 -17.54 9.93 0.54
CA ALA A 93 -18.92 9.52 0.80
C ALA A 93 -19.13 8.80 2.14
N LEU A 94 -18.06 8.31 2.77
CA LEU A 94 -18.06 7.53 4.01
C LEU A 94 -17.25 8.21 5.13
N ALA A 95 -16.72 9.42 4.91
CA ALA A 95 -15.76 10.06 5.81
C ALA A 95 -16.33 10.33 7.21
N GLN A 96 -17.64 10.59 7.31
CA GLN A 96 -18.32 10.80 8.60
C GLN A 96 -18.26 9.54 9.49
N ASP A 97 -18.31 8.36 8.87
CA ASP A 97 -18.34 7.06 9.55
C ASP A 97 -16.93 6.48 9.78
N ALA A 98 -15.90 7.12 9.24
CA ALA A 98 -14.52 6.69 9.35
C ALA A 98 -13.97 6.87 10.78
N GLY A 99 -13.18 5.92 11.26
CA GLY A 99 -12.45 6.03 12.52
C GLY A 99 -11.28 7.02 12.45
N PRO A 100 -10.64 7.32 13.59
CA PRO A 100 -9.49 8.24 13.64
C PRO A 100 -8.32 7.81 12.74
N ALA A 101 -8.01 6.52 12.70
CA ALA A 101 -6.94 5.98 11.87
C ALA A 101 -7.24 6.12 10.37
N GLU A 102 -8.48 5.84 9.93
CA GLU A 102 -8.91 6.04 8.55
C GLU A 102 -8.84 7.51 8.14
N ARG A 103 -9.29 8.43 9.01
CA ARG A 103 -9.21 9.88 8.76
C ARG A 103 -7.76 10.35 8.63
N ALA A 104 -6.89 9.95 9.54
CA ALA A 104 -5.46 10.29 9.46
C ALA A 104 -4.82 9.75 8.18
N TYR A 105 -5.17 8.52 7.78
CA TYR A 105 -4.66 7.93 6.54
C TYR A 105 -5.22 8.61 5.28
N ALA A 106 -6.49 9.05 5.30
CA ALA A 106 -7.08 9.83 4.21
C ALA A 106 -6.38 11.17 4.03
N GLU A 107 -6.11 11.88 5.13
CA GLU A 107 -5.34 13.13 5.13
C GLU A 107 -3.92 12.92 4.59
N LEU A 108 -3.25 11.83 5.00
CA LEU A 108 -1.95 11.44 4.44
C LEU A 108 -2.03 11.27 2.92
N LEU A 109 -2.95 10.44 2.42
CA LEU A 109 -3.15 10.17 0.99
C LEU A 109 -3.49 11.43 0.20
N ALA A 110 -4.28 12.32 0.79
CA ALA A 110 -4.71 13.58 0.19
C ALA A 110 -3.62 14.64 0.13
N GLY A 111 -2.43 14.36 0.66
CA GLY A 111 -1.38 15.35 0.67
C GLY A 111 -1.53 16.40 1.78
N ARG A 112 -2.07 16.02 2.96
CA ARG A 112 -2.10 16.86 4.16
C ARG A 112 -1.44 16.19 5.37
N TRP A 113 -0.12 16.37 5.53
CA TRP A 113 0.70 15.73 6.57
C TRP A 113 1.28 16.63 7.69
N THR A 114 1.10 17.95 7.63
CA THR A 114 1.73 18.92 8.55
C THR A 114 1.31 18.78 10.03
N GLN A 115 0.17 18.17 10.31
CA GLN A 115 -0.39 18.02 11.66
C GLN A 115 -0.87 16.59 11.92
N LEU A 116 -0.35 15.60 11.19
CA LEU A 116 -0.72 14.21 11.41
C LEU A 116 -0.05 13.65 12.66
N ASP A 117 -0.87 13.10 13.55
CA ASP A 117 -0.39 12.25 14.63
C ASP A 117 0.12 10.93 14.02
N SER A 118 1.44 10.71 14.11
CA SER A 118 2.06 9.47 13.62
C SER A 118 1.45 8.24 14.29
N ALA A 119 0.98 8.32 15.53
CA ALA A 119 0.37 7.20 16.23
C ALA A 119 -0.94 6.70 15.56
N GLN A 120 -1.60 7.53 14.76
CA GLN A 120 -2.79 7.14 13.99
C GLN A 120 -2.48 6.50 12.64
N LEU A 121 -1.21 6.55 12.20
CA LEU A 121 -0.77 6.00 10.92
C LEU A 121 -0.17 4.60 11.07
N PRO A 122 -0.21 3.78 10.00
CA PRO A 122 0.60 2.58 9.92
C PRO A 122 2.10 2.89 10.15
N LYS A 123 2.76 2.06 10.97
CA LYS A 123 4.14 2.28 11.43
C LYS A 123 5.14 2.53 10.31
N GLN A 124 4.95 1.88 9.16
CA GLN A 124 5.81 2.05 8.00
C GLN A 124 5.82 3.48 7.43
N TYR A 125 4.83 4.32 7.75
CA TYR A 125 4.77 5.70 7.27
C TYR A 125 5.24 6.73 8.32
N HIS A 126 5.61 6.31 9.53
CA HIS A 126 6.00 7.24 10.60
C HIS A 126 7.23 8.06 10.21
N LYS A 127 8.25 7.41 9.63
CA LYS A 127 9.48 8.07 9.19
C LYS A 127 9.26 9.02 8.00
N LEU A 128 8.19 8.81 7.24
CA LEU A 128 7.77 9.72 6.16
C LEU A 128 7.45 11.12 6.68
N LEU A 129 6.90 11.21 7.91
CA LEU A 129 6.53 12.49 8.52
C LEU A 129 7.72 13.24 9.13
N THR A 130 8.76 12.51 9.57
CA THR A 130 9.88 13.10 10.32
C THR A 130 11.14 13.29 9.47
N ALA A 131 11.38 12.41 8.49
CA ALA A 131 12.58 12.42 7.65
C ALA A 131 12.23 12.11 6.18
N PRO A 132 11.36 12.92 5.53
CA PRO A 132 10.86 12.61 4.19
C PRO A 132 11.94 12.54 3.10
N THR A 133 13.05 13.27 3.27
CA THR A 133 14.16 13.30 2.31
C THR A 133 15.29 12.33 2.64
N ASP A 134 15.22 11.61 3.75
CA ASP A 134 16.21 10.59 4.10
C ASP A 134 16.12 9.42 3.11
N PRO A 135 17.22 9.03 2.44
CA PRO A 135 17.26 7.90 1.52
C PRO A 135 16.71 6.58 2.10
N THR A 136 16.86 6.37 3.40
CA THR A 136 16.45 5.14 4.08
C THR A 136 14.94 5.07 4.31
N THR A 137 14.22 6.20 4.27
CA THR A 137 12.78 6.30 4.53
C THR A 137 11.95 5.38 3.64
N LEU A 138 12.30 5.26 2.36
CA LEU A 138 11.64 4.31 1.44
C LEU A 138 12.26 2.91 1.51
N ALA A 139 13.58 2.81 1.69
CA ALA A 139 14.30 1.55 1.65
C ALA A 139 13.93 0.60 2.81
N GLU A 140 13.62 1.15 3.98
CA GLU A 140 13.23 0.38 5.18
C GLU A 140 11.79 -0.16 5.11
N ILE A 141 10.96 0.34 4.20
CA ILE A 141 9.59 -0.17 4.02
C ILE A 141 9.65 -1.51 3.29
N ALA A 142 9.44 -2.60 4.02
CA ALA A 142 9.55 -3.97 3.49
C ALA A 142 8.47 -4.32 2.46
N ASP A 143 7.21 -3.97 2.77
CA ASP A 143 6.06 -4.24 1.88
C ASP A 143 6.15 -3.37 0.60
N PRO A 144 6.22 -3.98 -0.60
CA PRO A 144 6.42 -3.23 -1.84
C PRO A 144 5.24 -2.30 -2.16
N VAL A 145 4.00 -2.67 -1.81
CA VAL A 145 2.83 -1.80 -2.03
C VAL A 145 2.95 -0.56 -1.15
N SER A 146 3.22 -0.74 0.14
CA SER A 146 3.44 0.36 1.08
C SER A 146 4.61 1.26 0.65
N ARG A 147 5.69 0.67 0.13
CA ARG A 147 6.82 1.45 -0.40
C ARG A 147 6.41 2.32 -1.59
N MET A 148 5.60 1.79 -2.50
CA MET A 148 5.10 2.54 -3.65
C MET A 148 4.13 3.65 -3.23
N ILE A 149 3.26 3.41 -2.24
CA ILE A 149 2.41 4.44 -1.65
C ILE A 149 3.28 5.56 -1.07
N ALA A 150 4.28 5.21 -0.25
CA ALA A 150 5.20 6.18 0.34
C ALA A 150 5.97 6.98 -0.73
N ALA A 151 6.44 6.34 -1.79
CA ALA A 151 7.12 7.02 -2.88
C ALA A 151 6.17 7.99 -3.62
N GLY A 152 4.92 7.58 -3.86
CA GLY A 152 3.89 8.42 -4.47
C GLY A 152 3.53 9.63 -3.60
N LEU A 153 3.45 9.44 -2.28
CA LEU A 153 3.29 10.53 -1.32
C LEU A 153 4.46 11.51 -1.40
N LEU A 154 5.70 11.06 -1.25
CA LEU A 154 6.88 11.92 -1.37
C LEU A 154 6.92 12.68 -2.71
N PHE A 155 6.49 12.06 -3.80
CA PHE A 155 6.36 12.72 -5.10
C PHE A 155 5.27 13.80 -5.09
N ARG A 156 4.07 13.52 -4.56
CA ARG A 156 2.96 14.48 -4.45
C ARG A 156 3.37 15.77 -3.74
N TYR A 157 4.30 15.67 -2.80
CA TYR A 157 4.82 16.82 -2.05
C TYR A 157 6.16 17.39 -2.52
N GLY A 158 6.70 16.89 -3.64
CA GLY A 158 7.97 17.38 -4.17
C GLY A 158 9.18 17.05 -3.30
N GLN A 159 9.09 16.02 -2.44
CA GLN A 159 10.16 15.59 -1.54
C GLN A 159 10.85 14.29 -1.99
N VAL A 160 10.39 13.66 -3.07
CA VAL A 160 11.01 12.43 -3.57
C VAL A 160 12.42 12.70 -4.10
N THR A 161 13.41 12.01 -3.52
CA THR A 161 14.82 12.12 -3.91
C THR A 161 15.10 11.37 -5.22
N PRO A 162 16.18 11.68 -5.95
CA PRO A 162 16.59 10.87 -7.11
C PRO A 162 16.69 9.37 -6.80
N GLN A 163 17.24 9.02 -5.63
CA GLN A 163 17.32 7.64 -5.17
C GLN A 163 15.94 7.02 -4.91
N GLY A 164 15.01 7.78 -4.33
CA GLY A 164 13.63 7.34 -4.15
C GLY A 164 12.92 7.02 -5.47
N ILE A 165 13.18 7.80 -6.52
CA ILE A 165 12.66 7.52 -7.87
C ILE A 165 13.24 6.21 -8.45
N SER A 166 14.55 5.98 -8.30
CA SER A 166 15.16 4.73 -8.74
C SER A 166 14.54 3.54 -8.01
N LEU A 167 14.44 3.62 -6.69
CA LEU A 167 13.88 2.57 -5.85
C LEU A 167 12.41 2.27 -6.18
N ALA A 168 11.59 3.29 -6.43
CA ALA A 168 10.20 3.10 -6.83
C ALA A 168 10.09 2.45 -8.23
N THR A 169 10.97 2.83 -9.16
CA THR A 169 11.03 2.23 -10.49
C THR A 169 11.45 0.75 -10.42
N GLU A 170 12.47 0.44 -9.63
CA GLU A 170 12.96 -0.92 -9.40
C GLU A 170 11.90 -1.79 -8.72
N THR A 171 11.23 -1.25 -7.69
CA THR A 171 10.13 -1.93 -6.99
C THR A 171 8.99 -2.27 -7.96
N ALA A 172 8.50 -1.29 -8.73
CA ALA A 172 7.44 -1.54 -9.71
C ALA A 172 7.86 -2.53 -10.82
N SER A 173 9.14 -2.48 -11.24
CA SER A 173 9.69 -3.39 -12.23
C SER A 173 9.79 -4.82 -11.71
N ALA A 174 10.22 -5.02 -10.47
CA ALA A 174 10.38 -6.34 -9.85
C ALA A 174 9.03 -7.04 -9.64
N GLU A 175 7.99 -6.27 -9.29
CA GLU A 175 6.64 -6.77 -9.06
C GLU A 175 5.81 -6.91 -10.35
N GLY A 176 6.33 -6.49 -11.51
CA GLY A 176 5.59 -6.52 -12.77
C GLY A 176 4.42 -5.52 -12.84
N TRP A 177 4.45 -4.47 -12.01
CA TRP A 177 3.39 -3.46 -11.91
C TRP A 177 3.48 -2.43 -13.03
N ARG A 178 3.05 -2.83 -14.22
CA ARG A 178 3.13 -2.04 -15.46
C ARG A 178 2.63 -0.60 -15.33
N ARG A 179 1.48 -0.35 -14.68
CA ARG A 179 0.92 1.01 -14.53
C ARG A 179 1.86 1.88 -13.72
N SER A 180 2.24 1.42 -12.54
CA SER A 180 3.16 2.17 -11.67
C SER A 180 4.54 2.32 -12.30
N LEU A 181 5.04 1.28 -12.97
CA LEU A 181 6.33 1.33 -13.67
C LEU A 181 6.34 2.41 -14.76
N LEU A 182 5.28 2.51 -15.57
CA LEU A 182 5.16 3.55 -16.59
C LEU A 182 5.13 4.95 -15.98
N ALA A 183 4.42 5.13 -14.86
CA ALA A 183 4.37 6.40 -14.16
C ALA A 183 5.78 6.85 -13.73
N TRP A 184 6.54 5.98 -13.07
CA TRP A 184 7.89 6.30 -12.60
C TRP A 184 8.93 6.41 -13.72
N LEU A 185 8.83 5.62 -14.79
CA LEU A 185 9.66 5.80 -15.99
C LEU A 185 9.40 7.16 -16.63
N GLY A 186 8.13 7.61 -16.68
CA GLY A 186 7.77 8.95 -17.13
C GLY A 186 8.45 10.05 -16.31
N VAL A 187 8.45 9.92 -14.98
CA VAL A 187 9.16 10.86 -14.09
C VAL A 187 10.68 10.85 -14.37
N GLN A 188 11.30 9.67 -14.52
CA GLN A 188 12.73 9.60 -14.87
C GLN A 188 13.04 10.24 -16.23
N ALA A 189 12.19 10.00 -17.24
CA ALA A 189 12.38 10.57 -18.58
C ALA A 189 12.32 12.11 -18.56
N GLN A 190 11.34 12.67 -17.83
CA GLN A 190 11.22 14.13 -17.66
C GLN A 190 12.46 14.72 -16.97
N ARG A 191 12.96 14.07 -15.92
CA ARG A 191 14.16 14.52 -15.20
C ARG A 191 15.42 14.45 -16.06
N ALA A 192 15.63 13.36 -16.81
CA ALA A 192 16.76 13.22 -17.71
C ALA A 192 16.76 14.31 -18.80
N LYS A 193 15.58 14.58 -19.40
CA LYS A 193 15.40 15.67 -20.37
C LYS A 193 15.71 17.03 -19.76
N ALA A 194 15.19 17.31 -18.55
CA ALA A 194 15.46 18.57 -17.84
C ALA A 194 16.94 18.76 -17.47
N ALA A 195 17.67 17.66 -17.23
CA ALA A 195 19.11 17.68 -16.97
C ALA A 195 19.98 17.72 -18.23
N GLY A 196 19.38 17.67 -19.44
CA GLY A 196 20.12 17.58 -20.69
C GLY A 196 20.79 16.23 -20.95
N ASP A 197 20.47 15.19 -20.18
CA ASP A 197 21.02 13.84 -20.31
C ASP A 197 20.27 13.06 -21.39
N ALA A 198 20.66 13.31 -22.65
CA ALA A 198 20.06 12.69 -23.83
C ALA A 198 20.22 11.16 -23.86
N GLU A 199 21.33 10.64 -23.33
CA GLU A 199 21.59 9.20 -23.31
C GLU A 199 20.65 8.49 -22.32
N ALA A 200 20.54 9.00 -21.10
CA ALA A 200 19.61 8.46 -20.11
C ALA A 200 18.15 8.58 -20.60
N ALA A 201 17.77 9.72 -21.16
CA ALA A 201 16.43 9.92 -21.72
C ALA A 201 16.12 8.87 -22.80
N SER A 202 17.02 8.66 -23.76
CA SER A 202 16.86 7.65 -24.81
C SER A 202 16.74 6.23 -24.25
N ARG A 203 17.55 5.88 -23.25
CA ARG A 203 17.47 4.58 -22.56
C ARG A 203 16.13 4.37 -21.86
N ILE A 204 15.62 5.39 -21.16
CA ILE A 204 14.33 5.33 -20.46
C ILE A 204 13.18 5.19 -21.45
N GLU A 205 13.20 5.94 -22.56
CA GLU A 205 12.18 5.82 -23.62
C GLU A 205 12.13 4.40 -24.21
N ARG A 206 13.29 3.75 -24.43
CA ARG A 206 13.32 2.34 -24.84
C ARG A 206 12.65 1.41 -23.81
N ARG A 207 12.83 1.66 -22.51
CA ARG A 207 12.13 0.89 -21.46
C ARG A 207 10.62 1.11 -21.51
N ILE A 208 10.17 2.35 -21.69
CA ILE A 208 8.74 2.68 -21.84
C ILE A 208 8.13 1.95 -23.04
N LYS A 209 8.84 1.92 -24.19
CA LYS A 209 8.42 1.17 -25.38
C LYS A 209 8.20 -0.31 -25.10
N VAL A 210 9.17 -0.97 -24.45
CA VAL A 210 9.05 -2.38 -24.05
C VAL A 210 7.81 -2.61 -23.18
N VAL A 211 7.59 -1.75 -22.18
CA VAL A 211 6.48 -1.88 -21.23
C VAL A 211 5.12 -1.59 -21.87
N THR A 212 5.06 -0.72 -22.88
CA THR A 212 3.84 -0.41 -23.65
C THR A 212 3.58 -1.38 -24.80
N GLY A 213 4.53 -2.27 -25.12
CA GLY A 213 4.44 -3.15 -26.28
C GLY A 213 4.54 -2.41 -27.62
N THR A 214 5.07 -1.18 -27.62
CA THR A 214 5.28 -0.40 -28.84
C THR A 214 6.67 -0.72 -29.41
N PRO A 215 6.81 -1.02 -30.71
CA PRO A 215 8.11 -1.26 -31.34
C PRO A 215 9.07 -0.06 -31.32
#